data_AF-A0A6C1E4N9-F1
#
_entry.id   AF-A0A6C1E4N9-F1
#
_cell.length_a   1.000
_cell.length_b   1.000
_cell.length_c   1.000
_cell.angle_alpha   90.00
_cell.angle_beta   90.00
_cell.angle_gamma   90.00
#
_symmetry.space_group_name_H-M   'P 1'
#
loop_
_entity.id
_entity.type
_entity.pdbx_description
1 polymer ?
#
loop_
_entity_poly.entity_id
_entity_poly.type
_entity_poly.pdbx_seq_one_letter_code
_entity_poly.pdbx_strand_id
1 'polypeptide(L)'
;MDSLGRRAILLRTIWIMTVGLLLCSIGFDHDKVNLLLASVVIYVAAYASAMGSVPWTCVEFLPLNRRSFGASCIACTNWLTNALVSMTYLSAIDAIGNEHTMLIFAFFTVCAWFFVYFWYPEVKGLSLEEVGKVFDDGIDVHYVFRTYH
;
A
#
# COMPACT_ATOMS: atom_id res chain seq x y z
N MET A 1 11.87 -8.23 -3.03
CA MET A 1 11.93 -6.75 -2.88
C MET A 1 13.23 -6.21 -3.46
N ASP A 2 14.38 -6.78 -3.10
CA ASP A 2 15.69 -6.23 -3.48
C ASP A 2 16.05 -6.36 -4.97
N SER A 3 15.54 -7.36 -5.68
CA SER A 3 15.80 -7.53 -7.12
C SER A 3 14.87 -6.71 -8.02
N LEU A 4 13.59 -6.54 -7.66
CA LEU A 4 12.55 -5.95 -8.53
C LEU A 4 12.34 -4.43 -8.37
N GLY A 5 12.79 -3.84 -7.25
CA GLY A 5 12.46 -2.44 -6.93
C GLY A 5 11.13 -2.31 -6.17
N ARG A 6 11.07 -1.35 -5.25
CA ARG A 6 9.96 -1.18 -4.30
C ARG A 6 8.70 -0.66 -5.00
N ARG A 7 8.86 0.26 -5.96
CA ARG A 7 7.74 0.81 -6.72
C ARG A 7 7.11 -0.27 -7.60
N ALA A 8 7.93 -1.04 -8.31
CA ALA A 8 7.46 -2.05 -9.24
C ALA A 8 6.70 -3.19 -8.54
N ILE A 9 7.18 -3.64 -7.36
CA ILE A 9 6.48 -4.68 -6.60
C ILE A 9 5.14 -4.16 -6.07
N LEU A 10 5.08 -2.92 -5.53
CA LEU A 10 3.82 -2.31 -5.06
C LEU A 10 2.77 -2.23 -6.18
N LEU A 11 3.15 -1.71 -7.36
CA LEU A 11 2.23 -1.57 -8.49
C LEU A 11 1.64 -2.91 -8.96
N ARG A 12 2.38 -4.02 -8.80
CA ARG A 12 1.90 -5.37 -9.14
C ARG A 12 1.01 -5.94 -8.05
N THR A 13 1.42 -5.84 -6.79
CA THR A 13 0.73 -6.48 -5.68
C THR A 13 -0.59 -5.80 -5.34
N ILE A 14 -0.69 -4.48 -5.51
CA ILE A 14 -1.92 -3.73 -5.25
C ILE A 14 -3.06 -4.17 -6.19
N TRP A 15 -2.76 -4.50 -7.46
CA TRP A 15 -3.77 -5.07 -8.36
C TRP A 15 -4.24 -6.45 -7.89
N ILE A 16 -3.33 -7.30 -7.41
CA ILE A 16 -3.68 -8.63 -6.88
C ILE A 16 -4.54 -8.49 -5.61
N MET A 17 -4.21 -7.54 -4.73
CA MET A 17 -5.02 -7.22 -3.55
C MET A 17 -6.42 -6.73 -3.95
N THR A 18 -6.52 -5.87 -4.95
CA THR A 18 -7.81 -5.37 -5.46
C THR A 18 -8.66 -6.53 -5.98
N VAL A 19 -8.09 -7.43 -6.79
CA VAL A 19 -8.79 -8.64 -7.25
C VAL A 19 -9.21 -9.51 -6.07
N GLY A 20 -8.35 -9.70 -5.06
CA GLY A 20 -8.70 -10.42 -3.84
C GLY A 20 -9.92 -9.84 -3.13
N LEU A 21 -10.01 -8.51 -3.00
CA LEU A 21 -11.16 -7.85 -2.38
C LEU A 21 -12.43 -7.93 -3.24
N LEU A 22 -12.32 -7.83 -4.56
CA LEU A 22 -13.46 -8.02 -5.47
C LEU A 22 -14.00 -9.46 -5.41
N LEU A 23 -13.11 -10.46 -5.40
CA LEU A 23 -13.50 -11.86 -5.22
C LEU A 23 -14.14 -12.09 -3.83
N CYS A 24 -13.67 -11.39 -2.80
CA CYS A 24 -14.25 -11.42 -1.47
C CYS A 24 -15.69 -10.87 -1.49
N SER A 25 -15.91 -9.73 -2.15
CA SER A 25 -17.25 -9.15 -2.33
C SER A 25 -18.22 -10.14 -3.02
N ILE A 26 -17.77 -10.78 -4.10
CA ILE A 26 -18.57 -11.79 -4.84
C ILE A 26 -18.80 -13.03 -3.97
N GLY A 27 -17.82 -13.40 -3.14
CA GLY A 27 -17.93 -14.49 -2.18
C GLY A 27 -19.02 -14.26 -1.13
N PHE A 28 -19.17 -13.01 -0.67
CA PHE A 28 -20.23 -12.62 0.26
C PHE A 28 -21.59 -12.56 -0.41
N ASP A 29 -21.71 -11.95 -1.60
CA ASP A 29 -22.98 -11.84 -2.34
C ASP A 29 -23.59 -13.22 -2.70
N HIS A 30 -22.75 -14.24 -2.90
CA HIS A 30 -23.19 -15.60 -3.24
C HIS A 30 -23.05 -16.62 -2.11
N ASP A 31 -22.70 -16.21 -0.88
CA ASP A 31 -22.46 -17.10 0.27
C ASP A 31 -21.46 -18.26 -0.01
N LYS A 32 -20.46 -18.01 -0.87
CA LYS A 32 -19.48 -19.02 -1.29
C LYS A 32 -18.26 -19.04 -0.38
N VAL A 33 -18.33 -19.80 0.71
CA VAL A 33 -17.24 -19.94 1.70
C VAL A 33 -15.88 -20.29 1.08
N ASN A 34 -15.84 -21.21 0.10
CA ASN A 34 -14.58 -21.59 -0.56
C ASN A 34 -13.96 -20.41 -1.33
N LEU A 35 -14.79 -19.55 -1.93
CA LEU A 35 -14.33 -18.37 -2.64
C LEU A 35 -13.81 -17.32 -1.66
N LEU A 36 -14.50 -17.12 -0.53
CA LEU A 36 -14.06 -16.24 0.55
C LEU A 36 -12.69 -16.65 1.11
N LEU A 37 -12.47 -17.94 1.35
CA LEU A 37 -11.19 -18.44 1.83
C LEU A 37 -10.08 -18.20 0.81
N ALA A 38 -10.32 -18.52 -0.47
CA ALA A 38 -9.35 -18.30 -1.54
C ALA A 38 -9.03 -16.80 -1.71
N SER A 39 -10.05 -15.93 -1.65
CA SER A 39 -9.88 -14.48 -1.82
C SER A 39 -9.07 -13.85 -0.69
N VAL A 40 -9.31 -14.26 0.56
CA VAL A 40 -8.52 -13.81 1.73
C VAL A 40 -7.06 -14.26 1.59
N VAL A 41 -6.81 -15.51 1.18
CA VAL A 41 -5.44 -16.02 0.98
C VAL A 41 -4.71 -15.22 -0.10
N ILE A 42 -5.35 -14.97 -1.25
CA ILE A 42 -4.78 -14.15 -2.34
C ILE A 42 -4.45 -12.75 -1.83
N TYR A 43 -5.39 -12.11 -1.14
CA TYR A 43 -5.20 -10.76 -0.59
C TYR A 43 -4.03 -10.72 0.40
N VAL A 44 -3.99 -11.63 1.38
CA VAL A 44 -2.95 -11.66 2.41
C VAL A 44 -1.58 -11.97 1.82
N ALA A 45 -1.49 -12.91 0.88
CA ALA A 45 -0.23 -13.23 0.21
C ALA A 45 0.33 -12.03 -0.57
N ALA A 46 -0.54 -11.33 -1.32
CA ALA A 46 -0.14 -10.12 -2.03
C ALA A 46 0.25 -8.99 -1.06
N TYR A 47 -0.51 -8.78 0.02
CA TYR A 47 -0.19 -7.79 1.05
C TYR A 47 1.17 -8.07 1.69
N ALA A 48 1.42 -9.30 2.14
CA ALA A 48 2.66 -9.70 2.80
C ALA A 48 3.89 -9.56 1.89
N SER A 49 3.71 -9.71 0.58
CA SER A 49 4.82 -9.63 -0.37
C SER A 49 5.42 -8.22 -0.56
N ALA A 50 4.63 -7.16 -0.31
CA ALA A 50 5.09 -5.78 -0.49
C ALA A 50 4.43 -4.79 0.48
N MET A 51 3.11 -4.65 0.46
CA MET A 51 2.39 -3.64 1.25
C MET A 51 2.63 -3.77 2.76
N GLY A 52 2.92 -4.97 3.27
CA GLY A 52 3.22 -5.19 4.68
C GLY A 52 4.57 -4.64 5.15
N SER A 53 5.55 -4.47 4.25
CA SER A 53 6.93 -4.07 4.60
C SER A 53 7.36 -2.75 3.99
N VAL A 54 6.97 -2.48 2.74
CA VAL A 54 7.44 -1.31 1.98
C VAL A 54 7.07 0.04 2.63
N PRO A 55 5.84 0.27 3.16
CA PRO A 55 5.51 1.53 3.81
C PRO A 55 6.40 1.89 5.01
N TRP A 56 6.90 0.88 5.73
CA TRP A 56 7.82 1.09 6.85
C TRP A 56 9.22 1.53 6.40
N THR A 57 9.59 1.24 5.15
CA THR A 57 10.85 1.69 4.56
C THR A 57 10.82 3.14 4.09
N CYS A 58 9.66 3.82 4.10
CA CYS A 58 9.53 5.23 3.72
C CYS A 58 10.35 6.18 4.60
N VAL A 59 10.81 5.74 5.77
CA VAL A 59 11.74 6.50 6.62
C VAL A 59 13.07 6.82 5.91
N GLU A 60 13.42 6.07 4.87
CA GLU A 60 14.60 6.30 4.04
C GLU A 60 14.49 7.58 3.21
N PHE A 61 13.27 8.00 2.85
CA PHE A 61 13.02 9.28 2.17
C PHE A 61 13.33 10.49 3.05
N LEU A 62 13.44 10.29 4.36
CA LEU A 62 13.64 11.36 5.31
C LEU A 62 15.15 11.62 5.52
N PRO A 63 15.55 12.90 5.60
CA PRO A 63 16.93 13.26 5.95
C PRO A 63 17.25 12.81 7.38
N LEU A 64 18.51 12.45 7.61
CA LEU A 64 18.98 11.84 8.87
C LEU A 64 18.59 12.63 10.12
N ASN A 65 18.66 13.97 10.06
CA ASN A 65 18.34 14.86 11.17
C ASN A 65 16.84 14.90 11.55
N ARG A 66 15.93 14.50 10.65
CA ARG A 66 14.48 14.50 10.89
C ARG A 66 13.86 13.10 10.85
N ARG A 67 14.66 12.07 10.59
CA ARG A 67 14.19 10.69 10.40
C ARG A 67 13.42 10.15 11.62
N SER A 68 13.91 10.39 12.83
CA SER A 68 13.25 9.91 14.06
C SER A 68 11.83 10.50 14.22
N PHE A 69 11.69 11.80 14.02
CA PHE A 69 10.39 12.48 14.09
C PHE A 69 9.47 12.05 12.95
N GLY A 70 9.95 11.97 11.71
CA GLY A 70 9.09 11.52 10.60
C GLY A 70 8.69 10.05 10.73
N ALA A 71 9.55 9.19 11.29
CA ALA A 71 9.21 7.80 11.59
C ALA A 71 8.08 7.69 12.63
N SER A 72 8.08 8.54 13.67
CA SER A 72 6.98 8.57 14.64
C SER A 72 5.68 9.08 14.02
N CYS A 73 5.73 10.07 13.12
CA CYS A 73 4.56 10.52 12.36
C CYS A 73 3.99 9.41 11.44
N ILE A 74 4.86 8.66 10.75
CA ILE A 74 4.45 7.52 9.91
C ILE A 74 3.75 6.46 10.78
N ALA A 75 4.37 6.07 11.90
CA ALA A 75 3.80 5.10 12.82
C ALA A 75 2.47 5.59 13.41
N CYS A 76 2.41 6.84 13.87
CA CYS A 76 1.19 7.44 14.43
C CYS A 76 0.05 7.43 13.40
N THR A 77 0.32 7.84 12.17
CA THR A 77 -0.68 7.85 11.09
C THR A 77 -1.17 6.43 10.78
N ASN A 78 -0.26 5.46 10.75
CA ASN A 78 -0.61 4.05 10.54
C ASN A 78 -1.54 3.52 11.64
N TRP A 79 -1.14 3.69 12.91
CA TRP A 79 -1.92 3.18 14.05
C TRP A 79 -3.25 3.92 14.22
N LEU A 80 -3.29 5.22 13.98
CA LEU A 80 -4.52 6.00 14.00
C LEU A 80 -5.49 5.52 12.93
N THR A 81 -5.01 5.33 11.70
CA THR A 81 -5.84 4.83 10.59
C THR A 81 -6.33 3.41 10.87
N ASN A 82 -5.47 2.55 11.41
CA ASN A 82 -5.84 1.20 11.81
C ASN A 82 -6.93 1.18 12.89
N ALA A 83 -6.81 2.03 13.91
CA ALA A 83 -7.82 2.17 14.96
C ALA A 83 -9.15 2.66 14.38
N LEU A 84 -9.13 3.67 13.51
CA LEU A 84 -10.34 4.19 12.85
C LEU A 84 -11.04 3.13 12.01
N VAL A 85 -10.30 2.38 11.19
CA VAL A 85 -10.87 1.28 10.39
C VAL A 85 -11.44 0.21 11.30
N SER A 86 -10.71 -0.20 12.34
CA SER A 86 -11.17 -1.23 13.27
C SER A 86 -12.46 -0.84 14.01
N MET A 87 -12.58 0.43 14.43
CA MET A 87 -13.76 0.95 15.10
C MET A 87 -14.97 1.08 14.17
N THR A 88 -14.74 1.42 12.90
CA THR A 88 -15.82 1.68 11.93
C THR A 88 -16.24 0.45 11.14
N TYR A 89 -15.44 -0.62 11.13
CA TYR A 89 -15.66 -1.80 10.28
C TYR A 89 -16.98 -2.51 10.56
N LEU A 90 -17.30 -2.80 11.82
CA LEU A 90 -18.58 -3.46 12.18
C LEU A 90 -19.77 -2.57 11.83
N SER A 91 -19.68 -1.26 12.12
CA SER A 91 -20.72 -0.30 11.76
C SER A 91 -20.92 -0.20 10.25
N ALA A 92 -19.86 -0.33 9.45
CA ALA A 92 -19.96 -0.36 8.00
C ALA A 92 -20.68 -1.64 7.52
N ILE A 93 -20.31 -2.80 8.05
CA ILE A 93 -21.01 -4.06 7.74
C ILE A 93 -22.50 -3.97 8.09
N ASP A 94 -22.84 -3.45 9.28
CA ASP A 94 -24.23 -3.34 9.72
C ASP A 94 -25.04 -2.35 8.84
N ALA A 95 -24.39 -1.31 8.32
CA ALA A 95 -25.05 -0.27 7.53
C ALA A 95 -25.23 -0.63 6.04
N ILE A 96 -24.22 -1.26 5.43
CA ILE A 96 -24.17 -1.48 3.97
C ILE A 96 -23.89 -2.94 3.56
N GLY A 97 -23.65 -3.84 4.52
CA GLY A 97 -23.37 -5.25 4.25
C GLY A 97 -21.89 -5.55 3.96
N ASN A 98 -21.55 -6.84 4.02
CA ASN A 98 -20.17 -7.32 3.83
C ASN A 98 -19.67 -7.08 2.40
N GLU A 99 -20.51 -7.36 1.39
CA GLU A 99 -20.17 -7.20 -0.03
C GLU A 99 -19.74 -5.75 -0.35
N HIS A 100 -20.56 -4.76 0.02
CA HIS A 100 -20.29 -3.35 -0.23
C HIS A 100 -19.10 -2.85 0.59
N THR A 101 -18.92 -3.35 1.81
CA THR A 101 -17.75 -3.01 2.64
C THR A 101 -16.45 -3.48 1.96
N MET A 102 -16.44 -4.67 1.36
CA MET A 102 -15.28 -5.15 0.59
C MET A 102 -15.04 -4.31 -0.67
N LEU A 103 -16.10 -3.85 -1.36
CA LEU A 103 -15.97 -2.95 -2.51
C LEU A 103 -15.37 -1.59 -2.13
N ILE A 104 -15.72 -1.04 -0.96
CA ILE A 104 -15.10 0.19 -0.46
C ILE A 104 -13.60 0.00 -0.26
N PHE A 105 -13.17 -1.13 0.33
CA PHE A 105 -11.74 -1.40 0.47
C PHE A 105 -11.06 -1.62 -0.88
N ALA A 106 -11.72 -2.27 -1.85
CA ALA A 106 -11.19 -2.41 -3.21
C ALA A 106 -11.02 -1.05 -3.89
N PHE A 107 -11.94 -0.11 -3.67
CA PHE A 107 -11.80 1.26 -4.15
C PHE A 107 -10.58 1.96 -3.53
N PHE A 108 -10.35 1.81 -2.22
CA PHE A 108 -9.16 2.35 -1.58
C PHE A 108 -7.86 1.73 -2.09
N THR A 109 -7.84 0.44 -2.43
CA THR A 109 -6.64 -0.18 -3.04
C THR A 109 -6.38 0.37 -4.44
N VAL A 110 -7.40 0.65 -5.23
CA VAL A 110 -7.25 1.33 -6.53
C VAL A 110 -6.73 2.76 -6.35
N CYS A 111 -7.26 3.52 -5.38
CA CYS A 111 -6.74 4.85 -5.06
C CYS A 111 -5.26 4.80 -4.62
N ALA A 112 -4.90 3.82 -3.79
CA ALA A 112 -3.52 3.59 -3.38
C ALA A 112 -2.62 3.23 -4.58
N TRP A 113 -3.13 2.50 -5.58
CA TRP A 113 -2.38 2.23 -6.80
C TRP A 113 -2.04 3.52 -7.55
N PHE A 114 -3.02 4.40 -7.76
CA PHE A 114 -2.78 5.70 -8.38
C PHE A 114 -1.81 6.54 -7.57
N PHE A 115 -1.93 6.51 -6.24
CA PHE A 115 -0.99 7.19 -5.37
C PHE A 115 0.46 6.72 -5.60
N VAL A 116 0.67 5.40 -5.62
CA VAL A 116 1.99 4.81 -5.88
C VAL A 116 2.48 5.13 -7.29
N TYR A 117 1.59 5.11 -8.27
CA TYR A 117 1.97 5.38 -9.67
C TYR A 117 2.50 6.80 -9.87
N PHE A 118 1.81 7.80 -9.29
CA PHE A 118 2.11 9.22 -9.50
C PHE A 118 3.05 9.86 -8.47
N TRP A 119 3.14 9.35 -7.25
CA TRP A 119 3.88 10.02 -6.16
C TRP A 119 4.88 9.15 -5.40
N TYR A 120 4.93 7.83 -5.62
CA TYR A 120 5.89 6.98 -4.91
C TYR A 120 7.17 6.80 -5.74
N PRO A 121 8.28 7.49 -5.42
CA PRO A 121 9.51 7.36 -6.18
C PRO A 121 10.21 6.02 -5.92
N GLU A 122 10.92 5.54 -6.92
CA GLU A 122 11.88 4.45 -6.72
C GLU A 122 13.17 5.04 -6.14
N VAL A 123 13.68 4.43 -5.07
CA VAL A 123 14.95 4.84 -4.41
C VAL A 123 15.94 3.68 -4.27
N LYS A 124 15.62 2.54 -4.87
CA LYS A 124 16.51 1.38 -4.88
C LYS A 124 17.90 1.77 -5.43
N GLY A 125 18.93 1.43 -4.66
CA GLY A 125 20.33 1.60 -5.07
C GLY A 125 20.89 3.01 -4.85
N LEU A 126 20.10 3.94 -4.34
CA LEU A 126 20.57 5.28 -3.98
C LEU A 126 21.18 5.30 -2.57
N SER A 127 22.24 6.08 -2.40
CA SER A 127 22.71 6.49 -1.08
C SER A 127 21.72 7.45 -0.41
N LEU A 128 21.80 7.61 0.92
CA LEU A 128 20.91 8.52 1.66
C LEU A 128 21.02 9.99 1.19
N GLU A 129 22.19 10.40 0.70
CA GLU A 129 22.42 11.74 0.15
C GLU A 129 21.75 11.92 -1.21
N GLU A 130 21.75 10.88 -2.05
CA GLU A 130 21.09 10.88 -3.36
C GLU A 130 19.57 10.79 -3.25
N VAL A 131 19.04 10.15 -2.20
CA VAL A 131 17.59 10.12 -1.95
C VAL A 131 17.05 11.54 -1.73
N GLY A 132 17.80 12.44 -1.09
CA GLY A 132 17.41 13.84 -0.95
C GLY A 132 17.16 14.53 -2.29
N LYS A 133 18.03 14.25 -3.29
CA LYS A 133 17.94 14.83 -4.64
C LYS A 133 16.67 14.46 -5.39
N VAL A 134 16.03 13.34 -5.03
CA VAL A 134 14.74 12.91 -5.59
C VAL A 134 13.60 13.90 -5.25
N PHE A 135 13.80 14.73 -4.21
CA PHE A 135 12.79 15.65 -3.68
C PHE A 135 13.15 17.14 -3.84
N ASP A 136 14.32 17.49 -4.37
CA ASP A 136 14.82 18.89 -4.42
C ASP A 136 13.97 19.80 -5.35
N ASP A 137 13.59 19.31 -6.53
CA ASP A 137 12.79 20.07 -7.53
C ASP A 137 11.33 19.57 -7.62
N GLY A 138 10.84 18.91 -6.56
CA GLY A 138 9.59 18.15 -6.53
C GLY A 138 9.82 16.64 -6.57
N ILE A 139 8.75 15.84 -6.49
CA ILE A 139 8.88 14.37 -6.44
C ILE A 139 9.16 13.82 -7.84
N ASP A 140 10.41 13.50 -8.15
CA ASP A 140 10.77 12.83 -9.40
C ASP A 140 10.66 11.30 -9.27
N VAL A 141 9.50 10.78 -9.66
CA VAL A 141 9.19 9.35 -9.59
C VAL A 141 10.08 8.47 -10.49
N HIS A 142 10.70 9.06 -11.52
CA HIS A 142 11.53 8.36 -12.50
C HIS A 142 13.03 8.66 -12.35
N TYR A 143 13.44 9.34 -11.27
CA TYR A 143 14.83 9.76 -11.04
C TYR A 143 15.86 8.64 -11.24
N VAL A 144 15.63 7.46 -10.63
CA VAL A 144 16.54 6.31 -10.74
C VAL A 144 16.63 5.80 -12.18
N PHE A 145 15.50 5.73 -12.88
CA PHE A 145 15.46 5.25 -14.27
C PHE A 145 16.12 6.23 -15.24
N ARG A 146 16.11 7.54 -14.97
CA ARG A 146 16.78 8.53 -15.83
C ARG A 146 18.28 8.63 -15.57
N THR A 147 18.71 8.35 -14.34
CA THR A 147 20.09 8.62 -13.91
C THR A 147 21.00 7.39 -14.05
N TYR A 148 20.45 6.18 -13.93
CA TYR A 148 21.22 4.93 -13.92
C TYR A 148 20.88 3.95 -15.06
N HIS A 149 19.95 4.31 -15.95
CA HIS A 149 19.57 3.55 -17.14
C HIS A 149 19.44 4.48 -18.35
#